data_AF-A0A1Z1MII4-F1
#
_entry.id   AF-A0A1Z1MII4-F1
#
_cell.length_a   1.000
_cell.length_b   1.000
_cell.length_c   1.000
_cell.angle_alpha   90.00
_cell.angle_beta   90.00
_cell.angle_gamma   90.00
#
_symmetry.space_group_name_H-M   'P 1'
#
loop_
_entity.id
_entity.type
_entity.pdbx_description
1 polymer ?
#
loop_
_entity_poly.entity_id
_entity_poly.type
_entity_poly.pdbx_seq_one_letter_code
_entity_poly.pdbx_strand_id
1 'polypeptide(L)'
;MTKEIFLNKLDLLNISLEAIILHCKDKNSIDKFYKLRNDLRIKKYSKEQNFTFLLEYIYNIKQFIAHNYIDIIALKVIQNYINKPNNKTIRQYISKFHYVYFRNKQYYGNCKSLKSNKIEKIAIINLYLIAKLKNLEGSYTLIRYLNKN
;
A
#
# COMPACT_ATOMS: atom_id res chain seq x y z
N MET A 1 -12.25 13.16 -10.84
CA MET A 1 -11.63 11.86 -10.51
C MET A 1 -12.69 10.78 -10.60
N THR A 2 -12.52 9.73 -11.40
CA THR A 2 -13.46 8.60 -11.36
C THR A 2 -13.24 7.80 -10.08
N LYS A 3 -14.33 7.38 -9.44
CA LYS A 3 -14.30 6.54 -8.21
C LYS A 3 -13.34 5.34 -8.40
N GLU A 4 -13.33 4.76 -9.59
CA GLU A 4 -12.45 3.64 -9.95
C GLU A 4 -10.94 3.95 -9.81
N ILE A 5 -10.46 5.11 -10.30
CA ILE A 5 -9.04 5.50 -10.18
C ILE A 5 -8.64 5.63 -8.71
N PHE A 6 -9.55 6.13 -7.87
CA PHE A 6 -9.31 6.31 -6.43
C PHE A 6 -9.10 4.96 -5.76
N LEU A 7 -10.04 4.06 -5.98
CA LEU A 7 -10.03 2.74 -5.36
C LEU A 7 -8.82 1.94 -5.85
N ASN A 8 -8.45 2.06 -7.13
CA ASN A 8 -7.24 1.43 -7.67
C ASN A 8 -5.96 1.90 -6.96
N LYS A 9 -5.81 3.19 -6.70
CA LYS A 9 -4.63 3.71 -5.97
C LYS A 9 -4.60 3.29 -4.52
N LEU A 10 -5.77 3.26 -3.89
CA LEU A 10 -5.93 2.78 -2.52
C LEU A 10 -5.59 1.28 -2.41
N ASP A 11 -5.97 0.49 -3.39
CA ASP A 11 -5.58 -0.92 -3.48
C ASP A 11 -4.07 -1.10 -3.68
N LEU A 12 -3.41 -0.24 -4.47
CA LEU A 12 -1.94 -0.24 -4.61
C LEU A 12 -1.22 0.10 -3.30
N LEU A 13 -1.78 1.02 -2.51
CA LEU A 13 -1.30 1.34 -1.17
C LEU A 13 -1.41 0.11 -0.26
N ASN A 14 -2.54 -0.61 -0.32
CA ASN A 14 -2.75 -1.85 0.44
C ASN A 14 -1.80 -2.97 0.06
N ILE A 15 -1.53 -3.14 -1.23
CA ILE A 15 -0.56 -4.11 -1.73
C ILE A 15 0.84 -3.78 -1.17
N SER A 16 1.20 -2.50 -1.10
CA SER A 16 2.47 -2.07 -0.51
C SER A 16 2.53 -2.32 0.98
N LEU A 17 1.45 -2.05 1.70
CA LEU A 17 1.34 -2.31 3.13
C LEU A 17 1.50 -3.81 3.43
N GLU A 18 0.80 -4.65 2.67
CA GLU A 18 0.91 -6.11 2.76
C GLU A 18 2.34 -6.59 2.45
N ALA A 19 2.99 -6.03 1.42
CA ALA A 19 4.35 -6.38 1.06
C ALA A 19 5.35 -6.07 2.19
N ILE A 20 5.19 -4.95 2.90
CA ILE A 20 6.02 -4.61 4.07
C ILE A 20 5.78 -5.60 5.20
N ILE A 21 4.53 -5.91 5.51
CA ILE A 21 4.18 -6.85 6.58
C ILE A 21 4.76 -8.24 6.31
N LEU A 22 4.63 -8.73 5.07
CA LEU A 22 5.22 -10.00 4.63
C LEU A 22 6.76 -9.96 4.65
N HIS A 23 7.36 -8.80 4.41
CA HIS A 23 8.80 -8.61 4.54
C HIS A 23 9.27 -8.73 6.00
N CYS A 24 8.50 -8.21 6.95
CA CYS A 24 8.83 -8.24 8.38
C CYS A 24 8.64 -9.61 9.03
N LYS A 25 7.84 -10.50 8.42
CA LYS A 25 7.51 -11.84 8.94
C LYS A 25 6.90 -11.86 10.35
N ASP A 26 6.33 -10.75 10.80
CA ASP A 26 5.62 -10.70 12.08
C ASP A 26 4.21 -11.28 11.92
N LYS A 27 3.99 -12.48 12.45
CA LYS A 27 2.72 -13.21 12.35
C LYS A 27 1.55 -12.43 12.98
N ASN A 28 1.78 -11.71 14.07
CA ASN A 28 0.74 -10.93 14.74
C ASN A 28 0.29 -9.74 13.89
N SER A 29 1.24 -9.02 13.29
CA SER A 29 0.93 -7.94 12.33
C SER A 29 0.24 -8.46 11.08
N ILE A 30 0.63 -9.65 10.58
CA ILE A 30 -0.01 -10.32 9.45
C ILE A 30 -1.50 -10.60 9.75
N ASP A 31 -1.81 -11.20 10.88
CA ASP A 31 -3.19 -11.57 11.23
C ASP A 31 -4.07 -10.33 11.45
N LYS A 32 -3.56 -9.30 12.13
CA LYS A 32 -4.26 -8.02 12.30
C LYS A 32 -4.51 -7.32 10.97
N PHE A 33 -3.54 -7.35 10.06
CA PHE A 33 -3.69 -6.77 8.73
C PHE A 33 -4.74 -7.51 7.90
N TYR A 34 -4.73 -8.85 7.92
CA TYR A 34 -5.74 -9.61 7.18
C TYR A 34 -7.15 -9.42 7.73
N LYS A 35 -7.32 -9.24 9.04
CA LYS A 35 -8.60 -8.84 9.64
C LYS A 35 -9.05 -7.48 9.10
N LEU A 36 -8.21 -6.44 9.23
CA LEU A 36 -8.48 -5.11 8.67
C LEU A 36 -8.83 -5.20 7.17
N ARG A 37 -8.10 -6.00 6.40
CA ARG A 37 -8.32 -6.17 4.96
C ARG A 37 -9.65 -6.88 4.65
N ASN A 38 -9.98 -7.93 5.40
CA ASN A 38 -11.20 -8.71 5.19
C ASN A 38 -12.46 -7.90 5.50
N ASP A 39 -12.45 -7.07 6.55
CA ASP A 39 -13.56 -6.18 6.89
C ASP A 39 -13.93 -5.24 5.74
N LEU A 40 -12.95 -4.90 4.90
CA LEU A 40 -13.12 -4.04 3.72
C LEU A 40 -13.58 -4.82 2.50
N ARG A 41 -13.09 -6.05 2.35
CA ARG A 41 -13.45 -6.92 1.23
C ARG A 41 -14.89 -7.43 1.36
N ILE A 42 -15.32 -7.70 2.59
CA ILE A 42 -16.67 -8.16 2.94
C ILE A 42 -17.69 -7.02 2.77
N LYS A 43 -17.30 -5.78 3.09
CA LYS A 43 -18.02 -4.56 2.69
C LYS A 43 -17.79 -4.32 1.19
N LYS A 44 -18.35 -5.20 0.35
CA LYS A 44 -18.32 -5.12 -1.12
C LYS A 44 -18.43 -3.66 -1.55
N TYR A 45 -17.59 -3.30 -2.51
CA TYR A 45 -17.63 -2.06 -3.29
C TYR A 45 -18.98 -1.88 -4.02
N SER A 46 -20.07 -1.76 -3.27
CA SER A 46 -21.36 -1.35 -3.82
C SER A 46 -21.24 0.12 -4.24
N LYS A 47 -22.08 0.52 -5.20
CA LYS A 47 -22.15 1.90 -5.70
C LYS A 47 -22.30 2.94 -4.57
N GLU A 48 -22.76 2.52 -3.39
CA GLU A 48 -23.13 3.31 -2.22
C GLU A 48 -22.05 3.51 -1.16
N GLN A 49 -20.77 3.20 -1.42
CA GLN A 49 -19.73 3.57 -0.44
C GLN A 49 -19.74 5.08 -0.16
N ASN A 50 -20.27 5.44 1.00
CA ASN A 50 -20.29 6.79 1.52
C ASN A 50 -18.86 7.26 1.73
N PHE A 51 -18.59 8.52 1.36
CA PHE A 51 -17.32 9.20 1.56
C PHE A 51 -16.74 8.96 2.98
N THR A 52 -17.61 8.95 3.99
CA THR A 52 -17.29 8.65 5.39
C THR A 52 -16.59 7.30 5.58
N PHE A 53 -17.02 6.25 4.87
CA PHE A 53 -16.38 4.93 4.95
C PHE A 53 -14.93 4.95 4.44
N LEU A 54 -14.68 5.68 3.34
CA LEU A 54 -13.32 5.81 2.79
C LEU A 54 -12.41 6.61 3.73
N LEU A 55 -12.94 7.64 4.38
CA LEU A 55 -12.20 8.39 5.40
C LEU A 55 -11.87 7.54 6.62
N GLU A 56 -12.87 6.83 7.15
CA GLU A 56 -12.70 5.88 8.26
C GLU A 56 -11.64 4.83 7.89
N TYR A 57 -11.64 4.39 6.65
CA TYR A 57 -10.67 3.42 6.20
C TYR A 57 -9.23 3.96 6.15
N ILE A 58 -9.02 5.14 5.55
CA ILE A 58 -7.70 5.78 5.55
C ILE A 58 -7.22 6.02 6.99
N TYR A 59 -8.15 6.40 7.88
CA TYR A 59 -7.88 6.54 9.30
C TYR A 59 -7.42 5.22 9.94
N ASN A 60 -8.11 4.11 9.68
CA ASN A 60 -7.74 2.79 10.19
C ASN A 60 -6.39 2.31 9.65
N ILE A 61 -6.08 2.55 8.37
CA ILE A 61 -4.73 2.29 7.82
C ILE A 61 -3.67 3.09 8.58
N LYS A 62 -3.92 4.39 8.79
CA LYS A 62 -2.98 5.27 9.50
C LYS A 62 -2.73 4.77 10.92
N GLN A 63 -3.79 4.42 11.64
CA GLN A 63 -3.68 3.85 12.98
C GLN A 63 -2.89 2.54 12.95
N PHE A 64 -3.22 1.64 12.03
CA PHE A 64 -2.50 0.37 11.89
C PHE A 64 -1.01 0.56 11.59
N ILE A 65 -0.64 1.49 10.71
CA ILE A 65 0.75 1.83 10.39
C ILE A 65 1.48 2.29 11.65
N ALA A 66 0.88 3.23 12.40
CA ALA A 66 1.49 3.79 13.61
C ALA A 66 1.66 2.75 14.72
N HIS A 67 0.63 1.94 14.99
CA HIS A 67 0.65 0.93 16.05
C HIS A 67 1.67 -0.19 15.82
N ASN A 68 1.95 -0.53 14.56
CA ASN A 68 2.87 -1.60 14.20
C ASN A 68 4.23 -1.07 13.70
N TYR A 69 4.52 0.23 13.89
CA TYR A 69 5.77 0.89 13.48
C TYR A 69 6.15 0.69 12.01
N ILE A 70 5.14 0.50 11.15
CA ILE A 70 5.34 0.20 9.73
C ILE A 70 5.94 1.41 9.00
N ASP A 71 5.65 2.62 9.47
CA ASP A 71 6.26 3.85 8.99
C ASP A 71 7.80 3.81 9.13
N ILE A 72 8.30 3.36 10.29
CA ILE A 72 9.73 3.26 10.57
C ILE A 72 10.38 2.21 9.66
N ILE A 73 9.71 1.08 9.47
CA ILE A 73 10.18 0.00 8.59
C ILE A 73 10.23 0.50 7.14
N ALA A 74 9.16 1.13 6.66
CA ALA A 74 9.09 1.71 5.32
C ALA A 74 10.23 2.73 5.11
N LEU A 75 10.47 3.60 6.10
CA LEU A 75 11.54 4.58 6.07
C LEU A 75 12.92 3.92 5.96
N LYS A 76 13.19 2.84 6.72
CA LYS A 76 14.44 2.07 6.60
C LYS A 76 14.61 1.45 5.22
N VAL A 77 13.54 0.91 4.62
CA VAL A 77 13.60 0.35 3.26
C VAL A 77 13.90 1.45 2.23
N ILE A 78 13.31 2.64 2.38
CA ILE A 78 13.57 3.81 1.51
C ILE A 78 15.01 4.31 1.67
N GLN A 79 15.51 4.44 2.90
CA GLN A 79 16.90 4.85 3.14
C GLN A 79 17.88 3.87 2.49
N ASN A 80 17.61 2.57 2.57
CA ASN A 80 18.40 1.56 1.87
C ASN A 80 18.33 1.73 0.34
N TYR A 81 17.17 2.08 -0.21
CA TYR A 81 17.02 2.35 -1.65
C TYR A 81 17.80 3.59 -2.10
N ILE A 82 17.75 4.68 -1.34
CA ILE A 82 18.48 5.93 -1.64
C ILE A 82 19.99 5.68 -1.59
N ASN A 83 20.47 4.99 -0.55
CA ASN A 83 21.90 4.76 -0.35
C ASN A 83 22.45 3.69 -1.30
N LYS A 84 21.69 2.61 -1.53
CA LYS A 84 22.07 1.45 -2.35
C LYS A 84 20.83 0.87 -3.05
N PRO A 85 20.44 1.39 -4.23
CA PRO A 85 19.17 1.03 -4.89
C PRO A 85 19.05 -0.46 -5.27
N ASN A 86 20.17 -1.20 -5.28
CA ASN A 86 20.23 -2.63 -5.55
C ASN A 86 20.41 -3.51 -4.31
N ASN A 87 20.19 -2.98 -3.11
CA ASN A 87 20.32 -3.74 -1.87
C ASN A 87 19.30 -4.90 -1.82
N LYS A 88 19.69 -6.01 -1.20
CA LYS A 88 18.85 -7.17 -0.88
C LYS A 88 17.52 -6.77 -0.23
N THR A 89 17.51 -5.81 0.70
CA THR A 89 16.29 -5.37 1.39
C THR A 89 15.25 -4.82 0.42
N ILE A 90 15.66 -3.93 -0.49
CA ILE A 90 14.72 -3.35 -1.45
C ILE A 90 14.26 -4.36 -2.49
N ARG A 91 15.16 -5.25 -2.96
CA ARG A 91 14.80 -6.35 -3.86
C ARG A 91 13.77 -7.29 -3.23
N GLN A 92 13.92 -7.60 -1.94
CA GLN A 92 12.95 -8.42 -1.21
C GLN A 92 11.59 -7.72 -1.10
N TYR A 93 11.57 -6.42 -0.76
CA TYR A 93 10.33 -5.65 -0.74
C TYR A 93 9.63 -5.64 -2.11
N ILE A 94 10.35 -5.29 -3.18
CA ILE A 94 9.82 -5.26 -4.55
C ILE A 94 9.29 -6.64 -4.96
N SER A 95 10.03 -7.71 -4.64
CA SER A 95 9.59 -9.08 -4.91
C SER A 95 8.29 -9.43 -4.19
N LYS A 96 8.14 -9.03 -2.91
CA LYS A 96 6.88 -9.21 -2.16
C LYS A 96 5.75 -8.37 -2.74
N PHE A 97 6.02 -7.14 -3.13
CA PHE A 97 5.04 -6.29 -3.81
C PHE A 97 4.56 -6.93 -5.12
N HIS A 98 5.47 -7.39 -5.97
CA HIS A 98 5.14 -8.12 -7.21
C HIS A 98 4.29 -9.35 -6.91
N TYR A 99 4.70 -10.15 -5.91
CA TYR A 99 3.94 -11.33 -5.52
C TYR A 99 2.51 -11.00 -5.12
N VAL A 100 2.30 -10.01 -4.24
CA VAL A 100 0.96 -9.62 -3.79
C VAL A 100 0.15 -9.02 -4.95
N TYR A 101 0.76 -8.15 -5.75
CA TYR A 101 0.15 -7.53 -6.92
C TYR A 101 -0.37 -8.58 -7.91
N PHE A 102 0.46 -9.57 -8.26
CA PHE A 102 0.08 -10.61 -9.21
C PHE A 102 -0.81 -11.70 -8.61
N ARG A 103 -0.76 -11.95 -7.30
CA ARG A 103 -1.73 -12.84 -6.64
C ARG A 103 -3.15 -12.26 -6.69
N ASN A 104 -3.28 -10.94 -6.66
CA ASN A 104 -4.57 -10.24 -6.79
C ASN A 104 -5.04 -10.11 -8.27
N LYS A 105 -4.44 -10.86 -9.22
CA LYS A 105 -4.64 -10.77 -10.69
C LYS A 105 -6.09 -10.82 -11.21
N GLN A 106 -7.09 -11.18 -10.40
CA GLN A 106 -8.49 -11.01 -10.78
C GLN A 106 -8.85 -9.54 -11.13
N TYR A 107 -8.10 -8.54 -10.63
CA TYR A 107 -8.38 -7.12 -10.88
C TYR A 107 -7.52 -6.47 -11.98
N TYR A 108 -6.33 -6.99 -12.30
CA TYR A 108 -5.36 -6.37 -13.23
C TYR A 108 -5.01 -7.26 -14.43
N GLY A 109 -5.88 -8.21 -14.79
CA GLY A 109 -5.66 -9.29 -15.76
C GLY A 109 -5.12 -8.88 -17.14
N ASN A 110 -5.30 -7.61 -17.54
CA ASN A 110 -4.81 -7.08 -18.82
C ASN A 110 -3.37 -6.54 -18.77
N CYS A 111 -2.73 -6.47 -17.59
CA CYS A 111 -1.37 -5.94 -17.45
C CYS A 111 -0.27 -6.98 -17.71
N LYS A 112 -0.45 -7.88 -18.70
CA LYS A 112 0.63 -8.77 -19.16
C LYS A 112 1.86 -8.00 -19.69
N SER A 113 1.75 -6.67 -19.92
CA SER A 113 2.80 -5.82 -20.48
C SER A 113 3.28 -4.66 -19.60
N LEU A 114 2.89 -4.56 -18.32
CA LEU A 114 3.48 -3.55 -17.43
C LEU A 114 4.96 -3.88 -17.24
N LYS A 115 5.83 -3.15 -17.95
CA LYS A 115 7.29 -3.22 -17.83
C LYS A 115 7.66 -3.21 -16.34
N SER A 116 8.54 -4.12 -15.90
CA SER A 116 8.99 -4.27 -14.48
C SER A 116 9.24 -2.91 -13.81
N ASN A 117 9.94 -2.02 -14.53
CA ASN A 117 10.31 -0.68 -14.07
C ASN A 117 9.11 0.21 -13.68
N LYS A 118 7.93 0.03 -14.30
CA LYS A 118 6.71 0.78 -13.92
C LYS A 118 6.15 0.28 -12.59
N ILE A 119 6.08 -1.04 -12.40
CA ILE A 119 5.57 -1.65 -11.18
C ILE A 119 6.49 -1.32 -10.00
N GLU A 120 7.80 -1.37 -10.22
CA GLU A 120 8.80 -0.94 -9.23
C GLU A 120 8.59 0.52 -8.82
N LYS A 121 8.42 1.44 -9.77
CA LYS A 121 8.11 2.84 -9.45
C LYS A 121 6.84 2.98 -8.61
N ILE A 122 5.78 2.25 -8.95
CA ILE A 122 4.53 2.24 -8.17
C ILE A 122 4.80 1.74 -6.74
N ALA A 123 5.58 0.66 -6.60
CA ALA A 123 5.94 0.09 -5.30
C ALA A 123 6.73 1.09 -4.44
N ILE A 124 7.69 1.82 -5.03
CA ILE A 124 8.50 2.83 -4.32
C ILE A 124 7.65 4.03 -3.90
N ILE A 125 6.77 4.53 -4.79
CA ILE A 125 5.89 5.67 -4.47
C ILE A 125 4.97 5.31 -3.31
N ASN A 126 4.34 4.15 -3.34
CA ASN A 126 3.44 3.73 -2.26
C ASN A 126 4.20 3.44 -0.96
N LEU A 127 5.42 2.89 -1.03
CA LEU A 127 6.29 2.75 0.14
C LEU A 127 6.59 4.11 0.79
N TYR A 128 6.87 5.13 -0.03
CA TYR A 128 7.09 6.50 0.43
C TYR A 128 5.85 7.09 1.11
N LEU A 129 4.66 6.88 0.55
CA LEU A 129 3.42 7.32 1.19
C LEU A 129 3.24 6.69 2.57
N ILE A 130 3.47 5.37 2.70
CA ILE A 130 3.41 4.66 3.98
C ILE A 130 4.40 5.24 4.99
N ALA A 131 5.63 5.51 4.58
CA ALA A 131 6.65 6.09 5.47
C ALA A 131 6.27 7.49 5.99
N LYS A 132 5.43 8.25 5.27
CA LYS A 132 5.00 9.59 5.65
C LYS A 132 3.67 9.63 6.40
N LEU A 133 2.85 8.58 6.29
CA LEU A 133 1.44 8.57 6.70
C LEU A 133 1.18 8.80 8.20
N LYS A 134 2.18 8.58 9.05
CA LYS A 134 2.08 8.84 10.50
C LYS A 134 1.71 10.30 10.82
N ASN A 135 2.16 11.24 10.00
CA ASN A 135 2.05 12.67 10.30
C ASN A 135 0.85 13.29 9.54
N LEU A 136 0.36 14.45 9.99
CA LEU A 136 -0.73 15.18 9.31
C LEU A 136 -0.37 15.52 7.86
N GLU A 137 0.85 16.00 7.63
CA GLU A 137 1.37 16.29 6.28
C GLU A 137 1.39 15.05 5.38
N GLY A 138 1.65 13.86 5.95
CA GLY A 138 1.59 12.60 5.23
C GLY A 138 0.18 12.23 4.81
N SER A 139 -0.81 12.51 5.66
CA SER A 139 -2.23 12.32 5.34
C SER A 139 -2.64 13.24 4.18
N TYR A 140 -2.22 14.52 4.21
CA TYR A 140 -2.42 15.45 3.09
C TYR A 140 -1.73 14.97 1.81
N THR A 141 -0.50 14.47 1.91
CA THR A 141 0.27 13.92 0.78
C THR A 141 -0.44 12.73 0.15
N LEU A 142 -1.01 11.82 0.97
CA LEU A 142 -1.82 10.71 0.50
C LEU A 142 -3.06 11.21 -0.24
N ILE A 143 -3.82 12.14 0.33
CA ILE A 143 -5.02 12.69 -0.31
C ILE A 143 -4.68 13.33 -1.66
N ARG A 144 -3.58 14.10 -1.73
CA ARG A 144 -3.10 14.70 -2.98
C ARG A 144 -2.67 13.65 -3.99
N TYR A 145 -1.99 12.57 -3.56
CA TYR A 145 -1.61 11.46 -4.42
C TYR A 145 -2.85 10.76 -4.99
N LEU A 146 -3.86 10.53 -4.16
CA LEU A 146 -5.13 9.94 -4.57
C LEU A 146 -5.79 10.84 -5.62
N ASN A 147 -5.87 12.15 -5.39
CA ASN A 147 -6.56 13.11 -6.27
C ASN A 147 -5.91 13.37 -7.64
N LYS A 148 -4.59 13.17 -7.82
CA LYS A 148 -3.92 13.41 -9.12
C LYS A 148 -4.44 12.45 -10.21
N ASN A 149 -4.63 12.90 -11.45
CA ASN A 149 -4.93 12.02 -12.57
C ASN A 149 -3.66 11.35 -13.10
#